data_AF-A0A6S7KNR0-F1
#
_entry.id   AF-A0A6S7KNR0-F1
#
_cell.length_a   1.000
_cell.length_b   1.000
_cell.length_c   1.000
_cell.angle_alpha   90.00
_cell.angle_beta   90.00
_cell.angle_gamma   90.00
#
_symmetry.space_group_name_H-M   'P 1'
#
loop_
_entity.id
_entity.type
_entity.pdbx_description
1 polymer ?
#
loop_
_entity_poly.entity_id
_entity_poly.type
_entity_poly.pdbx_seq_one_letter_code
_entity_poly.pdbx_strand_id
1 'polypeptide(L)'
;MLWENFQTTFNYVADIHAPLQSRKVRNRKAPWLTDVIKKSMNRRDYLKKKAIKTNSTACHNAYKSLRNEINKKIMYAKRDYYTNCVDRNRNNTKQMWKHIN
;
A
#
# COMPACT_ATOMS: atom_id res chain seq x y z
N MET A 1 -44.32 -10.41 -19.29
CA MET A 1 -44.98 -9.28 -18.59
C MET A 1 -44.71 -9.24 -17.08
N LEU A 2 -45.23 -10.16 -16.23
CA LEU A 2 -44.97 -10.09 -14.77
C LEU A 2 -43.49 -10.26 -14.40
N TRP A 3 -42.81 -11.21 -15.04
CA TRP A 3 -41.39 -11.46 -14.82
C TRP A 3 -40.51 -10.27 -15.23
N GLU A 4 -40.78 -9.65 -16.37
CA GLU A 4 -40.02 -8.49 -16.88
C GLU A 4 -40.17 -7.28 -15.96
N ASN A 5 -41.38 -7.02 -15.45
CA ASN A 5 -41.62 -5.95 -14.49
C ASN A 5 -40.88 -6.18 -13.18
N PHE A 6 -40.92 -7.41 -12.65
CA PHE A 6 -40.15 -7.78 -11.47
C PHE A 6 -38.65 -7.59 -11.70
N GLN A 7 -38.11 -8.15 -12.78
CA GLN A 7 -36.69 -8.11 -13.11
C GLN A 7 -36.18 -6.67 -13.29
N THR A 8 -36.95 -5.83 -13.99
CA THR A 8 -36.60 -4.42 -14.23
C THR A 8 -36.61 -3.62 -12.93
N THR A 9 -37.66 -3.78 -12.12
CA THR A 9 -37.78 -3.06 -10.84
C THR A 9 -36.69 -3.48 -9.87
N PHE A 10 -36.42 -4.78 -9.78
CA PHE A 10 -35.37 -5.32 -8.92
C PHE A 10 -33.99 -4.80 -9.33
N ASN A 11 -33.65 -4.87 -10.62
CA ASN A 11 -32.35 -4.42 -11.11
C ASN A 11 -32.16 -2.91 -10.91
N TYR A 12 -33.20 -2.11 -11.14
CA TYR A 12 -33.14 -0.67 -10.89
C TYR A 12 -32.81 -0.35 -9.42
N VAL A 13 -33.50 -0.99 -8.48
CA VAL A 13 -33.24 -0.81 -7.04
C VAL A 13 -31.84 -1.35 -6.67
N ALA A 14 -31.46 -2.51 -7.22
CA ALA A 14 -30.15 -3.10 -7.01
C ALA A 14 -29.00 -2.19 -7.50
N ASP A 15 -29.14 -1.56 -8.67
CA ASP A 15 -28.13 -0.67 -9.23
C ASP A 15 -28.00 0.65 -8.44
N ILE A 16 -29.09 1.14 -7.84
CA ILE A 16 -29.04 2.32 -6.94
C ILE A 16 -28.29 2.01 -5.65
N HIS A 17 -28.59 0.86 -5.04
CA HIS A 17 -28.07 0.54 -3.70
C HIS A 17 -26.76 -0.24 -3.71
N ALA A 18 -26.49 -1.01 -4.77
CA ALA A 18 -25.33 -1.87 -4.92
C ALA A 18 -24.79 -1.85 -6.36
N PRO A 19 -24.41 -0.66 -6.89
CA PRO A 19 -23.91 -0.55 -8.25
C PRO A 19 -22.68 -1.44 -8.45
N LEU A 20 -22.62 -2.12 -9.59
CA LEU A 20 -21.43 -2.85 -10.00
C LEU A 20 -20.27 -1.87 -10.19
N GLN A 21 -19.26 -1.99 -9.34
CA GLN A 21 -18.06 -1.15 -9.40
C GLN A 21 -16.85 -1.97 -9.83
N SER A 22 -16.24 -1.55 -10.93
CA SER A 22 -14.91 -2.04 -11.31
C SER A 22 -13.87 -1.50 -10.33
N ARG A 23 -13.24 -2.40 -9.57
CA ARG A 23 -12.13 -2.08 -8.66
C ARG A 23 -10.86 -2.78 -9.12
N LYS A 24 -9.74 -2.05 -9.12
CA LYS A 24 -8.43 -2.68 -9.32
C LYS A 24 -8.10 -3.54 -8.11
N VAL A 25 -7.95 -4.84 -8.32
CA VAL A 25 -7.34 -5.73 -7.33
C VAL A 25 -5.91 -5.24 -7.13
N ARG A 26 -5.62 -4.72 -5.94
CA ARG A 26 -4.24 -4.34 -5.58
C ARG A 26 -3.48 -5.62 -5.31
N ASN A 27 -2.25 -5.72 -5.83
CA ASN A 27 -1.32 -6.76 -5.41
C ASN A 27 -1.18 -6.76 -3.88
N ARG A 28 -0.71 -7.91 -3.34
CA ARG A 28 -0.48 -8.10 -1.92
C ARG A 28 0.20 -6.86 -1.32
N LYS A 29 -0.33 -6.41 -0.18
CA LYS A 29 0.25 -5.31 0.59
C LYS A 29 1.75 -5.59 0.73
N ALA A 30 2.59 -4.59 0.44
CA ALA A 30 4.04 -4.70 0.64
C ALA A 30 4.32 -5.14 2.09
N PRO A 31 4.68 -6.41 2.33
CA PRO A 31 4.66 -6.98 3.68
C PRO A 31 5.79 -6.41 4.54
N TRP A 32 6.87 -5.93 3.91
CA TRP A 32 7.94 -5.19 4.55
C TRP A 32 7.56 -3.74 4.94
N LEU A 33 6.40 -3.22 4.52
CA LEU A 33 6.00 -1.84 4.81
C LEU A 33 5.21 -1.76 6.12
N THR A 34 5.94 -1.62 7.23
CA THR A 34 5.37 -1.46 8.56
C THR A 34 4.70 -0.10 8.76
N ASP A 35 3.81 -0.01 9.75
CA ASP A 35 3.13 1.24 10.07
C ASP A 35 4.09 2.32 10.57
N VAL A 36 5.22 1.94 11.16
CA VAL A 36 6.30 2.86 11.53
C VAL A 36 6.88 3.53 10.29
N ILE A 37 7.18 2.75 9.23
CA ILE A 37 7.69 3.30 7.97
C ILE A 37 6.63 4.21 7.33
N LYS A 38 5.35 3.83 7.35
CA LYS A 38 4.25 4.67 6.83
C LYS A 38 4.14 6.00 7.58
N LYS A 39 4.21 5.98 8.92
CA LYS A 39 4.22 7.21 9.73
C LYS A 39 5.39 8.12 9.37
N SER A 40 6.59 7.56 9.18
CA SER A 40 7.75 8.32 8.69
C SER A 40 7.53 8.89 7.29
N MET A 41 6.92 8.13 6.36
CA MET A 41 6.57 8.63 5.02
C MET A 41 5.60 9.81 5.08
N ASN A 42 4.56 9.72 5.93
CA ASN A 42 3.61 10.83 6.12
C ASN A 42 4.32 12.08 6.65
N ARG A 43 5.25 11.91 7.60
CA ARG A 43 6.05 13.04 8.13
C ARG A 43 6.96 13.65 7.06
N ARG A 44 7.60 12.82 6.22
CA ARG A 44 8.40 13.27 5.09
C ARG A 44 7.56 14.10 4.12
N ASP A 45 6.36 13.63 3.78
CA ASP A 45 5.49 14.31 2.82
C ASP A 45 4.96 15.63 3.40
N TYR A 46 4.68 15.68 4.69
CA TYR A 46 4.41 16.93 5.41
C TYR A 46 5.58 17.90 5.32
N LEU A 47 6.82 17.46 5.59
CA LEU A 47 8.00 18.31 5.52
C LEU A 47 8.25 18.84 4.09
N LYS A 48 8.02 18.01 3.07
CA LYS A 48 8.09 18.44 1.67
C LYS A 48 7.08 19.55 1.38
N LYS A 49 5.82 19.35 1.75
CA LYS A 49 4.75 20.36 1.58
C LYS A 49 5.09 21.65 2.33
N LYS A 50 5.56 21.54 3.57
CA LYS A 50 5.97 22.70 4.39
C LYS A 50 7.14 23.45 3.77
N ALA A 51 8.17 22.75 3.32
CA ALA A 51 9.34 23.36 2.69
C ALA A 51 8.98 24.16 1.43
N ILE A 52 8.07 23.62 0.60
CA ILE A 52 7.56 24.33 -0.59
C ILE A 52 6.77 25.57 -0.18
N LYS A 53 5.84 25.45 0.78
CA LYS A 53 4.98 26.55 1.20
C LYS A 53 5.75 27.71 1.84
N THR A 54 6.77 27.42 2.64
CA THR A 54 7.48 28.43 3.43
C THR A 54 8.87 28.79 2.88
N ASN A 55 9.25 28.23 1.73
CA ASN A 55 10.59 28.33 1.14
C ASN A 55 11.74 28.11 2.16
N SER A 56 11.54 27.18 3.11
CA SER A 56 12.43 27.00 4.26
C SER A 56 13.52 25.96 3.97
N THR A 57 14.78 26.41 3.96
CA THR A 57 15.97 25.53 3.84
C THR A 57 16.04 24.50 4.95
N ALA A 58 15.67 24.87 6.19
CA ALA A 58 15.63 23.94 7.32
C ALA A 58 14.62 22.80 7.10
N CYS A 59 13.40 23.12 6.63
CA CYS A 59 12.39 22.11 6.29
C CYS A 59 12.86 21.22 5.13
N HIS A 60 13.56 21.81 4.14
CA HIS A 60 14.12 21.07 3.01
C HIS A 60 15.23 20.10 3.45
N ASN A 61 16.12 20.51 4.36
CA ASN A 61 17.16 19.67 4.92
C ASN A 61 16.59 18.54 5.79
N ALA A 62 15.57 18.82 6.60
CA ALA A 62 14.85 17.82 7.38
C ALA A 62 14.16 16.79 6.46
N TYR A 63 13.53 17.24 5.36
CA TYR A 63 12.97 16.36 4.34
C TYR A 63 14.03 15.43 3.73
N LYS A 64 15.18 15.96 3.30
CA LYS A 64 16.27 15.16 2.71
C LYS A 64 16.77 14.09 3.67
N SER A 65 16.99 14.47 4.93
CA SER A 65 17.46 13.55 5.98
C SER A 65 16.47 12.42 6.21
N LEU A 66 15.18 12.77 6.40
CA LEU A 66 14.13 11.79 6.63
C LEU A 66 13.88 10.88 5.42
N ARG A 67 14.00 11.40 4.19
CA ARG A 67 13.93 10.60 2.97
C ARG A 67 15.01 9.52 2.96
N ASN A 68 16.25 9.88 3.29
CA ASN A 68 17.38 8.95 3.29
C ASN A 68 17.22 7.89 4.40
N GLU A 69 16.75 8.29 5.57
CA GLU A 69 16.44 7.38 6.67
C GLU A 69 15.35 6.38 6.30
N ILE A 70 14.26 6.85 5.68
CA ILE A 70 13.16 5.98 5.20
C ILE A 70 13.67 4.98 4.16
N ASN A 71 14.52 5.42 3.22
CA ASN A 71 15.11 4.53 2.23
C ASN A 71 15.92 3.41 2.88
N LYS A 72 16.74 3.73 3.90
CA LYS A 72 17.47 2.73 4.68
C LYS A 72 16.51 1.77 5.40
N LYS A 73 15.48 2.29 6.08
CA LYS A 73 14.47 1.47 6.77
C LYS A 73 13.74 0.52 5.82
N ILE A 74 13.35 0.99 4.64
CA ILE A 74 12.72 0.14 3.61
C ILE A 74 13.67 -0.93 3.12
N MET A 75 14.95 -0.59 2.89
CA MET A 75 15.96 -1.56 2.48
C MET A 75 16.14 -2.67 3.52
N TYR A 76 16.27 -2.32 4.80
CA TYR A 76 16.38 -3.30 5.88
C TYR A 76 15.11 -4.13 6.03
N ALA A 77 13.93 -3.50 6.03
CA ALA A 77 12.68 -4.24 6.15
C ALA A 77 12.45 -5.23 4.99
N LYS A 78 12.88 -4.87 3.77
CA LYS A 78 12.89 -5.80 2.63
C LYS A 78 13.84 -6.97 2.87
N ARG A 79 15.09 -6.68 3.25
CA ARG A 79 16.09 -7.71 3.58
C ARG A 79 15.52 -8.67 4.62
N ASP A 80 15.07 -8.15 5.74
CA ASP A 80 14.55 -8.95 6.85
C ASP A 80 13.35 -9.80 6.43
N TYR A 81 12.42 -9.22 5.65
CA TYR A 81 11.28 -9.98 5.13
C TYR A 81 11.73 -11.17 4.29
N TYR A 82 12.61 -10.96 3.31
CA TYR A 82 13.06 -12.04 2.44
C TYR A 82 13.93 -13.07 3.16
N THR A 83 14.85 -12.63 4.04
CA THR A 83 15.64 -13.53 4.90
C THR A 83 14.73 -14.42 5.74
N ASN A 84 13.76 -13.83 6.44
CA ASN A 84 12.79 -14.59 7.23
C ASN A 84 11.92 -15.52 6.37
N CYS A 85 11.54 -15.10 5.15
CA CYS A 85 10.80 -15.95 4.23
C CYS A 85 11.60 -17.18 3.80
N VAL A 86 12.90 -17.02 3.51
CA VAL A 86 13.79 -18.13 3.16
C VAL A 86 13.97 -19.06 4.36
N ASP A 87 14.28 -18.51 5.53
CA ASP A 87 14.52 -19.32 6.74
C ASP A 87 13.30 -20.14 7.14
N ARG A 88 12.10 -19.55 7.09
CA ARG A 88 10.84 -20.23 7.43
C ARG A 88 10.40 -21.28 6.41
N ASN A 89 10.83 -21.15 5.15
CA ASN A 89 10.43 -22.05 4.06
C ASN A 89 11.60 -22.90 3.55
N ARG A 90 12.67 -23.06 4.33
CA ARG A 90 13.90 -23.75 3.93
C ARG A 90 13.66 -25.16 3.35
N ASN A 91 12.65 -25.85 3.85
CA ASN A 91 12.27 -27.21 3.43
C ASN A 91 11.01 -27.25 2.54
N ASN A 92 10.46 -26.09 2.16
CA ASN A 92 9.24 -25.99 1.36
C ASN A 92 9.40 -25.01 0.19
N THR A 93 10.06 -25.50 -0.86
CA THR A 93 10.34 -24.77 -2.10
C THR A 93 9.07 -24.19 -2.73
N LYS A 94 7.95 -24.92 -2.70
CA LYS A 94 6.67 -24.45 -3.27
C LYS A 94 6.13 -23.22 -2.54
N GLN A 95 6.24 -23.16 -1.21
CA GLN A 95 5.82 -22.00 -0.44
C GLN A 95 6.79 -20.83 -0.61
N MET A 96 8.10 -21.09 -0.68
CA MET A 96 9.11 -20.05 -0.95
C MET A 96 8.82 -19.29 -2.25
N TRP A 97 8.53 -20.01 -3.34
CA TRP A 97 8.25 -19.39 -4.64
C TRP A 97 6.99 -18.50 -4.64
N LYS A 98 6.00 -18.75 -3.78
CA LYS A 98 4.81 -17.86 -3.63
C LYS A 98 5.09 -16.53 -2.92
N HIS A 99 6.26 -16.38 -2.31
CA HIS A 99 6.70 -15.13 -1.70
C HIS A 99 7.64 -14.32 -2.62
N ILE A 100 8.20 -14.97 -3.64
CA ILE A 100 9.09 -14.37 -4.64
C ILE A 100 8.30 -13.89 -5.86
N ASN A 101 7.35 -14.71 -6.34
CA ASN A 101 6.43 -14.42 -7.46
C ASN A 101 5.11 -13.81 -6.96
#